data_AF-A0A5C5FQ26-F1
#
_entry.id   AF-A0A5C5FQ26-F1
#
_cell.length_a   1.000
_cell.length_b   1.000
_cell.length_c   1.000
_cell.angle_alpha   90.00
_cell.angle_beta   90.00
_cell.angle_gamma   90.00
#
_symmetry.space_group_name_H-M   'P 1'
#
loop_
_entity.id
_entity.type
_entity.pdbx_description
1 polymer ?
#
loop_
_entity_poly.entity_id
_entity_poly.type
_entity_poly.pdbx_seq_one_letter_code
_entity_poly.pdbx_strand_id
1 'polypeptide(L)'
;MTSVVRLLRREPALQPLAFAVGGGLVAAVGIATHYLRSSPDVSINKKGRPEPWNDVQQGQNTKFHSYNPDFWAARKDHPDPRAMFRSPADAETAHSFAASDSSAVRQAKDHAAAAARQETMARFEREGQQDSVAAKLGLDGQRAVEH
;
A
#
# COMPACT_ATOMS: atom_id res chain seq x y z
N MET A 1 12.10 -34.66 -44.17
CA MET A 1 13.02 -33.85 -43.33
C MET A 1 14.16 -34.72 -42.76
N THR A 2 14.96 -35.39 -43.61
CA THR A 2 15.96 -36.40 -43.16
C THR A 2 17.41 -35.99 -43.48
N SER A 3 17.60 -34.80 -44.05
CA SER A 3 18.89 -34.35 -44.60
C SER A 3 19.92 -34.00 -43.51
N VAL A 4 19.52 -33.20 -42.51
CA VAL A 4 20.46 -32.68 -41.49
C VAL A 4 20.97 -33.78 -40.56
N VAL A 5 20.10 -34.69 -40.12
CA VAL A 5 20.51 -35.82 -39.25
C VAL A 5 21.48 -36.75 -39.97
N ARG A 6 21.27 -36.97 -41.28
CA ARG A 6 22.18 -37.77 -42.10
C ARG A 6 23.51 -37.06 -42.31
N LEU A 7 23.51 -35.73 -42.50
CA LEU A 7 24.71 -34.91 -42.61
C LEU A 7 25.56 -34.95 -41.33
N LEU A 8 24.92 -34.80 -40.16
CA LEU A 8 25.61 -34.80 -38.85
C LEU A 8 26.20 -36.17 -38.49
N ARG A 9 25.64 -37.27 -39.01
CA ARG A 9 26.21 -38.62 -38.85
C ARG A 9 27.39 -38.87 -39.79
N ARG A 10 27.37 -38.26 -40.98
CA ARG A 10 28.44 -38.43 -41.98
C ARG A 10 29.66 -37.58 -41.63
N GLU A 11 29.44 -36.36 -41.14
CA GLU A 11 30.48 -35.39 -40.82
C GLU A 11 30.44 -35.05 -39.32
N PRO A 12 31.16 -35.81 -38.46
CA PRO A 12 31.13 -35.61 -37.01
C PRO A 12 31.69 -34.25 -36.58
N ALA A 13 32.54 -33.63 -37.41
CA ALA A 13 33.09 -32.30 -37.16
C ALA A 13 32.01 -31.18 -37.11
N LEU A 14 30.84 -31.39 -37.74
CA LEU A 14 29.74 -30.42 -37.74
C LEU A 14 28.84 -30.51 -36.50
N GLN A 15 28.94 -31.59 -35.73
CA GLN A 15 28.14 -31.80 -34.52
C GLN A 15 28.33 -30.69 -33.47
N PRO A 16 29.55 -30.29 -33.05
CA PRO A 16 29.72 -29.24 -32.05
C PRO A 16 29.10 -27.90 -32.48
N LEU A 17 29.18 -27.56 -33.77
CA LEU A 17 28.55 -26.35 -34.31
C LEU A 17 27.02 -26.43 -34.23
N ALA A 18 26.45 -27.56 -34.62
CA ALA A 18 25.01 -27.78 -34.53
C ALA A 18 24.50 -27.75 -33.08
N PHE A 19 25.27 -28.27 -32.13
CA PHE A 19 24.96 -28.18 -30.70
C PHE A 19 25.04 -26.74 -30.18
N ALA A 20 26.03 -25.96 -30.59
CA ALA A 20 26.14 -24.56 -30.17
C ALA A 20 24.94 -23.73 -30.65
N VAL A 21 24.57 -23.86 -31.93
CA VAL A 21 23.45 -23.10 -32.53
C VAL A 21 22.12 -23.62 -31.99
N GLY A 22 21.92 -24.94 -31.98
CA GLY A 22 20.70 -25.56 -31.46
C GLY A 22 20.50 -25.29 -29.97
N GLY A 23 21.57 -25.39 -29.18
CA GLY A 23 21.58 -25.05 -27.76
C GLY A 23 21.23 -23.59 -27.52
N GLY A 24 21.76 -22.67 -28.32
CA GLY A 24 21.41 -21.24 -28.26
C GLY A 24 19.93 -20.97 -28.53
N LEU A 25 19.34 -21.61 -29.54
CA LEU A 25 17.91 -21.50 -29.86
C LEU A 25 17.02 -22.02 -28.72
N VAL A 26 17.34 -23.20 -28.19
CA VAL A 26 16.60 -23.80 -27.07
C VAL A 26 16.71 -22.92 -25.82
N ALA A 27 17.90 -22.41 -25.52
CA ALA A 27 18.11 -21.51 -24.39
C ALA A 27 17.34 -20.19 -24.53
N ALA A 28 17.34 -19.59 -25.73
CA ALA A 28 16.60 -18.35 -26.00
C ALA A 28 15.10 -18.53 -25.77
N VAL A 29 14.51 -19.60 -26.31
CA VAL A 29 13.09 -19.93 -26.10
C VAL A 29 12.81 -20.21 -24.63
N GLY A 30 13.69 -20.95 -23.95
CA GLY A 30 13.58 -21.24 -22.52
C GLY A 30 13.54 -19.99 -21.65
N ILE A 31 14.48 -19.06 -21.85
CA ILE A 31 14.55 -17.80 -21.11
C ILE A 31 13.34 -16.90 -21.41
N ALA A 32 12.94 -16.78 -22.69
CA ALA A 32 11.77 -16.01 -23.08
C ALA A 32 10.49 -16.56 -22.43
N THR A 33 10.33 -17.89 -22.42
CA THR A 33 9.17 -18.56 -21.78
C THR A 33 9.18 -18.35 -20.26
N HIS A 34 10.34 -18.42 -19.62
CA HIS A 34 10.49 -18.13 -18.18
C HIS A 34 10.07 -16.71 -17.85
N TYR A 35 10.54 -15.73 -18.64
CA TYR A 35 10.21 -14.32 -18.48
C TYR A 35 8.71 -14.09 -18.63
N LEU A 36 8.11 -14.59 -19.71
CA LEU A 36 6.69 -14.38 -19.99
C LEU A 36 5.77 -14.99 -18.90
N ARG A 37 6.23 -16.04 -18.21
CA ARG A 37 5.49 -16.70 -17.12
C ARG A 37 5.69 -16.07 -15.76
N SER A 38 6.85 -15.45 -15.51
CA SER A 38 7.27 -15.07 -14.16
C SER A 38 7.41 -13.56 -13.96
N SER A 39 7.52 -12.80 -15.05
CA SER A 39 7.73 -11.34 -15.00
C SER A 39 6.43 -10.57 -14.78
N PRO A 40 6.47 -9.47 -13.99
CA PRO A 40 5.30 -8.63 -13.71
C PRO A 40 4.80 -7.83 -14.92
N ASP A 41 5.63 -7.65 -15.94
CA ASP A 41 5.34 -6.76 -17.06
C ASP A 41 4.17 -7.25 -17.94
N VAL A 42 3.96 -8.57 -18.01
CA VAL A 42 2.95 -9.17 -18.90
C VAL A 42 2.24 -10.33 -18.19
N SER A 43 0.92 -10.22 -18.07
CA SER A 43 0.07 -11.30 -17.56
C SER A 43 -0.56 -12.09 -18.71
N ILE A 44 -0.06 -13.30 -18.97
CA ILE A 44 -0.61 -14.20 -19.98
C ILE A 44 -1.86 -14.93 -19.45
N ASN A 45 -1.79 -15.45 -18.22
CA ASN A 45 -2.84 -16.30 -17.66
C ASN A 45 -3.76 -15.52 -16.71
N LYS A 46 -4.73 -14.81 -17.29
CA LYS A 46 -5.66 -13.97 -16.52
C LYS A 46 -6.68 -14.73 -15.67
N LYS A 47 -6.99 -15.99 -16.00
CA LYS A 47 -8.08 -16.75 -15.36
C LYS A 47 -7.63 -17.64 -14.20
N GLY A 48 -6.39 -18.13 -14.23
CA GLY A 48 -5.87 -19.00 -13.17
C GLY A 48 -5.08 -18.22 -12.13
N ARG A 49 -3.84 -17.85 -12.48
CA ARG A 49 -2.93 -17.11 -11.62
C ARG A 49 -2.40 -15.89 -12.39
N PRO A 50 -3.13 -14.76 -12.37
CA PRO A 50 -2.79 -13.57 -13.16
C PRO A 50 -1.46 -12.92 -12.73
N GLU A 51 -1.09 -13.06 -11.45
CA GLU A 51 0.06 -12.39 -10.85
C GLU A 51 0.99 -13.39 -10.13
N PRO A 52 1.68 -14.27 -10.88
CA PRO A 52 2.53 -15.32 -10.30
C PRO A 52 3.69 -14.78 -9.45
N TRP A 53 4.14 -13.55 -9.67
CA TRP A 53 5.18 -12.88 -8.89
C TRP A 53 4.75 -12.54 -7.44
N ASN A 54 3.45 -12.56 -7.16
CA ASN A 54 2.93 -12.26 -5.82
C ASN A 54 3.08 -13.43 -4.84
N ASP A 55 3.22 -14.66 -5.36
CA ASP A 55 3.25 -15.92 -4.59
C ASP A 55 4.67 -16.49 -4.41
N VAL A 56 5.70 -15.64 -4.59
CA VAL A 56 7.10 -16.06 -4.46
C VAL A 56 7.55 -15.99 -3.00
N GLN A 57 7.95 -17.13 -2.43
CA GLN A 57 8.49 -17.24 -1.06
C GLN A 57 9.95 -16.78 -0.99
N GLN A 58 10.45 -16.44 0.20
CA GLN A 58 11.83 -15.96 0.43
C GLN A 58 12.92 -16.97 0.03
N GLY A 59 12.64 -18.27 0.18
CA GLY A 59 13.55 -19.34 -0.25
C GLY A 59 13.39 -19.78 -1.70
N GLN A 60 12.50 -19.16 -2.47
CA GLN A 60 12.27 -19.52 -3.86
C GLN A 60 13.04 -18.58 -4.79
N ASN A 61 13.80 -19.15 -5.72
CA ASN A 61 14.56 -18.39 -6.70
C ASN A 61 13.65 -17.96 -7.88
N THR A 62 13.46 -16.65 -8.05
CA THR A 62 12.72 -16.08 -9.19
C THR A 62 13.53 -16.05 -10.48
N LYS A 63 14.86 -16.10 -10.39
CA LYS A 63 15.75 -15.99 -11.55
C LYS A 63 15.73 -17.29 -12.35
N PHE A 64 15.93 -17.19 -13.66
CA PHE A 64 16.08 -18.36 -14.52
C PHE A 64 17.14 -19.34 -14.00
N HIS A 65 18.26 -18.80 -13.49
CA HIS A 65 19.29 -19.59 -12.82
C HIS A 65 19.94 -18.77 -11.69
N SER A 66 20.36 -19.44 -10.62
CA SER A 66 21.08 -18.82 -9.51
C SER A 66 22.39 -19.56 -9.26
N TYR A 67 23.50 -18.82 -9.30
CA TYR A 67 24.83 -19.34 -9.00
C TYR A 67 25.06 -19.62 -7.51
N ASN A 68 24.16 -19.16 -6.64
CA ASN A 68 24.24 -19.36 -5.19
C ASN A 68 22.92 -19.98 -4.67
N PRO A 69 22.75 -21.31 -4.79
CA PRO A 69 21.56 -21.99 -4.30
C PRO A 69 21.44 -21.93 -2.78
N ASP A 70 22.56 -21.90 -2.06
CA ASP A 70 22.60 -21.89 -0.59
C ASP A 70 21.95 -20.64 -0.01
N PHE A 71 22.08 -19.49 -0.70
CA PHE A 71 21.39 -18.26 -0.34
C PHE A 71 19.86 -18.45 -0.25
N TRP A 72 19.27 -19.15 -1.21
CA TRP A 72 17.83 -19.41 -1.24
C TRP A 72 17.46 -20.49 -0.23
N ALA A 73 18.26 -21.56 -0.14
CA ALA A 73 18.01 -22.66 0.80
C ALA A 73 17.97 -22.19 2.27
N ALA A 74 18.87 -21.27 2.65
CA ALA A 74 18.91 -20.71 4.00
C ALA A 74 17.66 -19.89 4.37
N ARG A 75 16.83 -19.50 3.40
CA ARG A 75 15.65 -18.64 3.58
C ARG A 75 14.32 -19.37 3.43
N LYS A 76 14.34 -20.69 3.25
CA LYS A 76 13.12 -21.49 3.08
C LYS A 76 12.18 -21.38 4.29
N ASP A 77 12.73 -21.29 5.50
CA ASP A 77 11.98 -21.26 6.76
C ASP A 77 11.71 -19.83 7.25
N HIS A 78 12.11 -18.81 6.47
CA HIS A 78 11.90 -17.42 6.85
C HIS A 78 10.43 -17.03 6.64
N PRO A 79 9.79 -16.34 7.59
CA PRO A 79 8.42 -15.86 7.42
C PRO A 79 8.32 -14.90 6.22
N ASP A 80 7.24 -15.00 5.45
CA ASP A 80 7.00 -14.11 4.31
C ASP A 80 6.80 -12.67 4.82
N PRO A 81 7.66 -11.70 4.46
CA PRO A 81 7.47 -10.31 4.86
C PRO A 81 6.14 -9.72 4.37
N ARG A 82 5.53 -10.30 3.33
CA ARG A 82 4.20 -9.88 2.86
C ARG A 82 3.08 -10.26 3.81
N ALA A 83 3.29 -11.23 4.69
CA ALA A 83 2.27 -11.67 5.65
C ALA A 83 1.82 -10.50 6.54
N MET A 84 2.71 -9.57 6.87
CA MET A 84 2.40 -8.37 7.66
C MET A 84 1.40 -7.43 6.97
N PHE A 85 1.32 -7.45 5.63
CA PHE A 85 0.40 -6.62 4.84
C PHE A 85 -0.86 -7.36 4.40
N ARG A 86 -0.81 -8.70 4.40
CA ARG A 86 -1.94 -9.56 4.01
C ARG A 86 -2.75 -10.08 5.19
N SER A 87 -2.21 -10.05 6.41
CA SER A 87 -3.07 -10.25 7.56
C SER A 87 -4.15 -9.17 7.49
N PRO A 88 -5.44 -9.51 7.49
CA PRO A 88 -6.43 -8.50 7.82
C PRO A 88 -5.93 -7.90 9.13
N ALA A 89 -5.82 -6.57 9.23
CA ALA A 89 -5.63 -5.96 10.53
C ALA A 89 -6.62 -6.67 11.44
N ASP A 90 -6.12 -7.42 12.41
CA ASP A 90 -6.98 -8.29 13.23
C ASP A 90 -8.18 -7.43 13.63
N ALA A 91 -9.41 -7.94 13.54
CA ALA A 91 -10.59 -7.08 13.69
C ALA A 91 -10.49 -6.19 14.95
N GLU A 92 -9.83 -6.69 16.00
CA GLU A 92 -9.42 -5.97 17.21
C GLU A 92 -8.50 -4.75 16.97
N THR A 93 -7.47 -4.89 16.14
CA THR A 93 -6.55 -3.83 15.71
C THR A 93 -7.26 -2.81 14.80
N ALA A 94 -8.11 -3.26 13.87
CA ALA A 94 -8.90 -2.36 13.03
C ALA A 94 -9.97 -1.59 13.84
N HIS A 95 -10.62 -2.25 14.81
CA HIS A 95 -11.58 -1.62 15.72
C HIS A 95 -10.91 -0.67 16.72
N SER A 96 -9.69 -0.95 17.18
CA SER A 96 -8.97 -0.05 18.08
C SER A 96 -8.54 1.25 17.39
N PHE A 97 -8.07 1.17 16.13
CA PHE A 97 -7.78 2.36 15.33
C PHE A 97 -9.04 3.15 14.95
N ALA A 98 -10.14 2.47 14.62
CA ALA A 98 -11.42 3.15 14.35
C ALA A 98 -12.05 3.75 15.63
N ALA A 99 -11.91 3.10 16.78
CA ALA A 99 -12.35 3.60 18.08
C ALA A 99 -11.49 4.79 18.54
N SER A 100 -10.18 4.75 18.32
CA SER A 100 -9.30 5.89 18.62
C SER A 100 -9.65 7.10 17.76
N ASP A 101 -9.84 6.92 16.45
CA ASP A 101 -10.20 8.02 15.55
C ASP A 101 -11.60 8.59 15.87
N SER A 102 -12.58 7.74 16.14
CA SER A 102 -13.93 8.20 16.49
C SER A 102 -14.00 8.87 17.86
N SER A 103 -13.22 8.41 18.84
CA SER A 103 -13.13 9.05 20.16
C SER A 103 -12.43 10.41 20.10
N ALA A 104 -11.36 10.53 19.31
CA ALA A 104 -10.67 11.80 19.07
C ALA A 104 -11.57 12.81 18.34
N VAL A 105 -12.33 12.36 17.33
CA VAL A 105 -13.30 13.20 16.64
C VAL A 105 -14.44 13.63 17.56
N ARG A 106 -14.89 12.76 18.48
CA ARG A 106 -15.95 13.10 19.44
C ARG A 106 -15.47 14.09 20.48
N GLN A 107 -14.27 13.91 21.03
CA GLN A 107 -13.64 14.88 21.93
C GLN A 107 -13.45 16.23 21.23
N ALA A 108 -12.97 16.25 19.98
CA ALA A 108 -12.82 17.49 19.22
C ALA A 108 -14.17 18.21 19.02
N LYS A 109 -15.25 17.47 18.74
CA LYS A 109 -16.62 18.02 18.65
C LYS A 109 -17.12 18.55 19.99
N ASP A 110 -16.88 17.84 21.09
CA ASP A 110 -17.31 18.24 22.43
C ASP A 110 -16.54 19.49 22.89
N HIS A 111 -15.24 19.57 22.61
CA HIS A 111 -14.42 20.76 22.84
C HIS A 111 -14.87 21.95 21.98
N ALA A 112 -15.19 21.73 20.70
CA ALA A 112 -15.74 22.79 19.84
C ALA A 112 -17.12 23.27 20.32
N ALA A 113 -17.98 22.36 20.78
CA ALA A 113 -19.28 22.70 21.35
C ALA A 113 -19.14 23.45 22.69
N ALA A 114 -18.17 23.08 23.53
CA ALA A 114 -17.86 23.78 24.77
C ALA A 114 -17.32 25.19 24.49
N ALA A 115 -16.43 25.35 23.51
CA ALA A 115 -15.92 26.64 23.07
C ALA A 115 -17.06 27.54 22.53
N ALA A 116 -17.93 27.00 21.67
CA ALA A 116 -19.09 27.74 21.17
C ALA A 116 -20.03 28.20 22.30
N ARG A 117 -20.25 27.35 23.32
CA ARG A 117 -21.03 27.73 24.51
C ARG A 117 -20.37 28.87 25.29
N GLN A 118 -19.05 28.82 25.47
CA GLN A 118 -18.31 29.90 26.14
C GLN A 118 -18.40 31.21 25.36
N GLU A 119 -18.32 31.17 24.03
CA GLU A 119 -18.51 32.36 23.19
C GLU A 119 -19.92 32.92 23.30
N THR A 120 -20.95 32.07 23.34
CA THR A 120 -22.33 32.55 23.55
C THR A 120 -22.52 33.18 24.92
N MET A 121 -21.96 32.61 25.99
CA MET A 121 -22.02 33.18 27.34
C MET A 121 -21.28 34.52 27.42
N ALA A 122 -20.07 34.59 26.86
CA ALA A 122 -19.30 35.83 26.80
C ALA A 122 -20.01 36.92 25.98
N ARG A 123 -20.78 36.54 24.96
CA ARG A 123 -21.62 37.47 24.20
C ARG A 123 -22.78 38.01 25.03
N PHE A 124 -23.51 37.13 25.74
CA PHE A 124 -24.58 37.55 26.64
C PHE A 124 -24.09 38.46 27.76
N GLU A 125 -22.90 38.19 28.32
CA GLU A 125 -22.27 39.05 29.32
C GLU A 125 -21.95 40.45 28.78
N ARG A 126 -21.42 40.54 27.54
CA ARG A 126 -21.16 41.85 26.90
C ARG A 126 -22.44 42.61 26.61
N GLU A 127 -23.48 41.94 26.08
CA GLU A 127 -24.76 42.57 25.77
C GLU A 127 -25.46 43.03 27.06
N GLY A 128 -25.50 42.20 28.11
CA GLY A 128 -26.04 42.58 29.41
C GLY A 128 -25.27 43.72 30.10
N GLN A 129 -23.94 43.77 29.93
CA GLN A 129 -23.12 44.87 30.44
C GLN A 129 -23.35 46.18 29.66
N GLN A 130 -23.59 46.12 28.34
CA GLN A 130 -23.99 47.27 27.55
C GLN A 130 -25.36 47.81 27.95
N ASP A 131 -26.34 46.92 28.18
CA ASP A 131 -27.68 47.31 28.65
C ASP A 131 -27.64 47.95 30.04
N SER A 132 -26.79 47.42 30.93
CA SER A 132 -26.56 48.00 32.26
C SER A 132 -25.93 49.40 32.18
N VAL A 133 -25.00 49.62 31.25
CA VAL A 133 -24.36 50.92 31.00
C VAL A 133 -25.35 51.90 30.37
N ALA A 134 -26.17 51.46 29.40
CA ALA A 134 -27.20 52.27 28.77
C ALA A 134 -28.31 52.68 29.77
N ALA A 135 -28.75 51.76 30.64
CA ALA A 135 -29.70 52.05 31.71
C ALA A 135 -29.14 53.08 32.70
N LYS A 136 -27.85 52.98 33.06
CA LYS A 136 -27.19 53.96 33.92
C LYS A 136 -27.08 55.35 33.27
N LEU A 137 -26.75 55.41 31.98
CA LEU A 137 -26.72 56.67 31.22
C LEU A 137 -28.12 57.31 31.09
N GLY A 138 -29.17 56.50 30.91
CA GLY A 138 -30.56 56.99 30.86
C GLY A 138 -31.05 57.56 32.20
N LEU A 139 -30.65 56.95 33.32
CA LEU A 139 -30.92 57.42 34.68
C LEU A 139 -30.18 58.73 35.00
N ASP A 140 -28.92 58.85 34.57
CA ASP A 140 -28.14 60.09 34.76
C ASP A 140 -28.63 61.22 33.81
N GLY A 141 -29.09 60.87 32.61
CA GLY A 141 -29.69 61.81 31.66
C GLY A 141 -31.04 62.37 32.11
N GLN A 142 -31.87 61.59 32.80
CA GLN A 142 -33.14 62.08 33.37
C GLN A 142 -32.96 62.99 34.59
N ARG A 143 -31.82 62.91 35.31
CA ARG A 143 -31.50 63.83 36.41
C ARG A 143 -31.01 65.20 35.97
N ALA A 144 -30.61 65.37 34.71
CA ALA A 144 -30.05 66.62 34.20
C ALA A 144 -31.09 67.59 33.60
N VAL A 145 -32.37 67.23 33.58
CA VAL A 145 -33.45 68.01 32.92
C VAL A 145 -34.36 68.74 33.93
N GLU A 146 -34.16 68.56 35.23
CA GLU A 146 -34.86 69.34 36.26
C GLU A 146 -33.94 70.43 36.82
N HIS A 147 -33.83 71.58 36.14
CA HIS A 147 -33.50 72.89 36.72
C HIS A 147 -33.81 74.02 35.73
#